data_AF-G7WBA7-F1
#
_entry.id   AF-G7WBA7-F1
#
_cell.length_a   1.000
_cell.length_b   1.000
_cell.length_c   1.000
_cell.angle_alpha   90.00
_cell.angle_beta   90.00
_cell.angle_gamma   90.00
#
_symmetry.space_group_name_H-M   'P 1'
#
loop_
_entity.id
_entity.type
_entity.pdbx_description
1 polymer ?
#
loop_
_entity_poly.entity_id
_entity_poly.type
_entity_poly.pdbx_seq_one_letter_code
_entity_poly.pdbx_strand_id
1 'polypeptide(L)'
;MFIFWAISGLIIFTAGMILRIKYRKKAGTILTGIGIFTLVIAVMLFIGTLLLVNRDDTDGRIEDPAVPSQGQVTGADWRTWRGYTQDYVLNGDFAVCFSGQTSDDFYAMYDASSGARIATLLLEEYTVADTGGFTVADYNGDGLDDIGVQLHDGQVLMFCYDPEGGSWPEDVTGGYRRYK
;
A
#
# COMPACT_ATOMS: atom_id res chain seq x y z
N MET A 1 -5.28 -23.16 18.63
CA MET A 1 -4.23 -24.18 18.80
C MET A 1 -3.14 -23.76 19.80
N PHE A 2 -2.68 -22.50 19.82
CA PHE A 2 -1.65 -22.00 20.76
C PHE A 2 -2.02 -22.10 22.27
N ILE A 3 -3.30 -21.94 22.62
CA ILE A 3 -3.78 -22.01 24.01
C ILE A 3 -3.44 -23.38 24.65
N PHE A 4 -3.54 -24.46 23.89
CA PHE A 4 -3.22 -25.81 24.37
C PHE A 4 -1.73 -25.95 24.72
N TRP A 5 -0.84 -25.38 23.91
CA TRP A 5 0.61 -25.36 24.13
C TRP A 5 1.02 -24.47 25.31
N ALA A 6 0.34 -23.34 25.50
CA ALA A 6 0.56 -22.47 26.65
C ALA A 6 0.14 -23.15 27.97
N ILE A 7 -1.03 -23.81 27.98
CA ILE A 7 -1.53 -24.53 29.17
C ILE A 7 -0.62 -25.72 29.50
N SER A 8 -0.24 -26.53 28.51
CA SER A 8 0.65 -27.67 28.75
C SER A 8 2.03 -27.24 29.25
N GLY A 9 2.61 -26.18 28.68
CA GLY A 9 3.88 -25.61 29.14
C GLY A 9 3.81 -25.08 30.57
N LEU A 10 2.72 -24.40 30.95
CA LEU A 10 2.52 -23.89 32.31
C LEU A 10 2.40 -25.01 33.36
N ILE A 11 1.69 -26.10 33.03
CA ILE A 11 1.55 -27.27 33.90
C ILE A 11 2.91 -27.98 34.10
N ILE A 12 3.68 -28.16 33.02
CA ILE A 12 5.01 -28.79 33.09
C ILE A 12 5.99 -27.91 33.87
N PHE A 13 5.96 -26.60 33.65
CA PHE A 13 6.79 -25.64 34.36
C PHE A 13 6.51 -25.65 35.87
N THR A 14 5.24 -25.55 36.27
CA THR A 14 4.84 -25.57 37.68
C THR A 14 5.19 -26.90 38.37
N ALA A 15 4.94 -28.04 37.72
CA ALA A 15 5.36 -29.35 38.22
C ALA A 15 6.88 -29.46 38.38
N GLY A 16 7.65 -28.95 37.41
CA GLY A 16 9.11 -28.90 37.47
C GLY A 16 9.62 -28.05 38.62
N MET A 17 9.01 -26.89 38.83
CA MET A 17 9.38 -25.96 39.89
C MET A 17 9.12 -26.57 41.28
N ILE A 18 7.99 -27.25 41.47
CA ILE A 18 7.66 -27.96 42.71
C ILE A 18 8.65 -29.11 42.96
N LEU A 19 8.98 -29.91 41.93
CA LEU A 19 9.96 -30.99 42.04
C LEU A 19 11.37 -30.49 42.38
N ARG A 20 11.74 -29.31 41.86
CA ARG A 20 13.03 -28.67 42.11
C ARG A 20 13.10 -28.09 43.53
N ILE A 21 12.10 -27.33 43.95
CA ILE A 21 12.11 -26.61 45.24
C ILE A 21 11.85 -27.56 46.40
N LYS A 22 10.79 -28.38 46.30
CA LYS A 22 10.31 -29.20 47.43
C LYS A 22 11.05 -30.52 47.56
N TYR A 23 11.42 -31.14 46.43
CA TYR A 23 12.01 -32.48 46.43
C TYR A 23 13.49 -32.51 46.03
N ARG A 24 14.09 -31.36 45.66
CA ARG A 24 15.48 -31.22 45.19
C ARG A 24 15.91 -32.27 44.15
N LYS A 25 14.97 -32.75 43.32
CA LYS A 25 15.27 -33.77 42.31
C LYS A 25 15.93 -33.12 41.11
N LYS A 26 16.99 -33.75 40.57
CA LYS A 26 17.62 -33.35 39.29
C LYS A 26 16.61 -33.31 38.13
N ALA A 27 15.63 -34.21 38.17
CA ALA A 27 14.50 -34.22 37.23
C ALA A 27 13.69 -32.92 37.23
N GLY A 28 13.63 -32.18 38.35
CA GLY A 28 12.94 -30.89 38.43
C GLY A 28 13.58 -29.83 37.54
N THR A 29 14.92 -29.76 37.47
CA THR A 29 15.64 -28.83 36.58
C THR A 29 15.36 -29.12 35.11
N ILE A 30 15.35 -30.41 34.73
CA ILE A 30 15.06 -30.84 33.36
C ILE A 30 13.62 -30.48 33.00
N LEU A 31 12.66 -30.77 33.89
CA LEU A 31 11.25 -30.50 33.65
C LEU A 31 10.94 -29.00 33.58
N THR A 32 11.60 -28.17 34.41
CA THR A 32 11.50 -26.70 34.26
C THR A 32 12.03 -26.22 32.92
N GLY A 33 13.11 -26.81 32.41
CA GLY A 33 13.65 -26.47 31.08
C GLY A 33 12.68 -26.79 29.96
N ILE A 34 12.06 -27.97 30.00
CA ILE A 34 11.04 -28.40 29.02
C ILE A 34 9.80 -27.49 29.08
N GLY A 35 9.35 -27.10 30.28
CA GLY A 35 8.23 -26.17 30.45
C GLY A 35 8.51 -24.78 29.89
N ILE A 36 9.72 -24.25 30.08
CA ILE A 36 10.12 -22.96 29.50
C ILE A 36 10.18 -23.06 27.98
N PHE A 37 10.77 -24.12 27.43
CA PHE A 37 10.90 -24.31 25.99
C PHE A 37 9.54 -24.39 25.29
N THR A 38 8.58 -25.11 25.87
CA THR A 38 7.21 -25.20 25.35
C THR A 38 6.46 -23.86 25.42
N LEU A 39 6.66 -23.07 26.48
CA LEU A 39 6.13 -21.71 26.57
C LEU A 39 6.73 -20.77 25.50
N VAL A 40 8.04 -20.85 25.24
CA VAL A 40 8.70 -20.06 24.19
C VAL A 40 8.11 -20.39 22.81
N ILE A 41 7.90 -21.67 22.50
CA ILE A 41 7.26 -22.10 21.24
C ILE A 41 5.83 -21.53 21.15
N ALA A 42 5.05 -21.59 22.21
CA ALA A 42 3.69 -21.08 22.22
C ALA A 42 3.65 -19.55 21.95
N VAL A 43 4.59 -18.80 22.53
CA VAL A 43 4.74 -17.35 22.29
C VAL A 43 5.15 -17.07 20.85
N MET A 44 6.13 -17.80 20.30
CA MET A 44 6.55 -17.65 18.90
C MET A 44 5.41 -17.94 17.92
N LEU A 45 4.61 -18.99 18.17
CA LEU A 45 3.43 -19.29 17.36
C LEU A 45 2.36 -18.20 17.50
N PHE A 46 2.15 -17.67 18.70
CA PHE A 46 1.19 -16.58 18.92
C PHE A 46 1.62 -15.29 18.22
N ILE A 47 2.89 -14.88 18.35
CA ILE A 47 3.45 -13.73 17.62
C ILE A 47 3.40 -13.98 16.12
N GLY A 48 3.74 -15.18 15.64
CA GLY A 48 3.65 -15.53 14.22
C GLY A 48 2.22 -15.42 13.69
N THR A 49 1.23 -15.90 14.45
CA THR A 49 -0.19 -15.73 14.09
C THR A 49 -0.62 -14.27 14.14
N LEU A 50 -0.20 -13.48 15.15
CA LEU A 50 -0.47 -12.05 15.17
C LEU A 50 0.18 -11.32 13.99
N LEU A 51 1.40 -11.70 13.63
CA LEU A 51 2.10 -11.14 12.47
C LEU A 51 1.48 -11.59 11.15
N LEU A 52 0.80 -12.74 11.10
CA LEU A 52 0.05 -13.20 9.91
C LEU A 52 -1.35 -12.60 9.83
N VAL A 53 -2.03 -12.42 10.97
CA VAL A 53 -3.36 -11.78 11.03
C VAL A 53 -3.25 -10.28 10.86
N ASN A 54 -2.18 -9.67 11.39
CA ASN A 54 -1.82 -8.27 11.18
C ASN A 54 -0.79 -8.13 10.05
N ARG A 55 -0.52 -9.20 9.28
CA ARG A 55 0.08 -9.02 7.96
C ARG A 55 -1.03 -8.37 7.16
N ASP A 56 -1.01 -7.05 7.12
CA ASP A 56 -1.51 -6.36 5.95
C ASP A 56 -0.80 -7.05 4.79
N ASP A 57 -1.56 -7.59 3.85
CA ASP A 57 -1.03 -8.08 2.58
C ASP A 57 -0.45 -6.87 1.84
N THR A 58 0.72 -6.44 2.29
CA THR A 58 1.71 -5.69 1.53
C THR A 58 2.57 -6.70 0.77
N ASP A 59 1.94 -7.76 0.26
CA ASP A 59 2.32 -8.25 -1.06
C ASP A 59 1.83 -7.17 -2.02
N GLY A 60 2.70 -6.69 -2.91
CA GLY A 60 2.47 -5.58 -3.84
C GLY A 60 1.36 -5.81 -4.87
N ARG A 61 0.17 -6.21 -4.45
CA ARG A 61 -1.07 -5.87 -5.13
C ARG A 61 -1.36 -4.44 -4.72
N ILE A 62 -1.31 -3.55 -5.72
CA ILE A 62 -1.78 -2.17 -5.62
C ILE A 62 -3.26 -2.23 -5.21
N GLU A 63 -3.55 -2.30 -3.91
CA GLU A 63 -4.89 -2.06 -3.41
C GLU A 63 -5.07 -0.56 -3.29
N ASP A 64 -6.04 -0.06 -4.06
CA ASP A 64 -6.52 1.31 -4.02
C ASP A 64 -6.65 1.79 -2.56
N PRO A 65 -6.17 3.00 -2.21
CA PRO A 65 -6.45 3.56 -0.89
C PRO A 65 -7.97 3.59 -0.70
N ALA A 66 -8.42 2.80 0.29
CA ALA A 66 -9.80 2.56 0.69
C ALA A 66 -10.84 3.38 -0.07
N VAL A 67 -11.49 2.76 -1.06
CA VAL A 67 -12.86 3.13 -1.42
C VAL A 67 -13.69 2.91 -0.14
N PRO A 68 -14.33 3.94 0.44
CA PRO A 68 -15.24 3.70 1.54
C PRO A 68 -16.28 2.68 1.08
N SER A 69 -16.40 1.59 1.83
CA SER A 69 -17.40 0.54 1.62
C SER A 69 -18.72 1.14 1.16
N GLN A 70 -19.27 0.64 0.05
CA GLN A 70 -20.46 1.14 -0.64
C GLN A 70 -21.50 1.76 0.29
N GLY A 71 -21.32 3.05 0.47
CA GLY A 71 -22.19 3.98 1.16
C GLY A 71 -22.01 5.26 0.38
N GLN A 72 -22.51 5.27 -0.86
CA GLN A 72 -22.63 6.46 -1.68
C GLN A 72 -23.40 7.48 -0.85
N VAL A 73 -22.68 8.38 -0.15
CA VAL A 73 -23.27 9.55 0.48
C VAL A 73 -23.65 10.45 -0.68
N THR A 74 -24.85 10.22 -1.21
CA THR A 74 -25.48 11.08 -2.20
C THR A 74 -25.41 12.51 -1.69
N GLY A 75 -24.64 13.37 -2.36
CA GLY A 75 -24.49 14.78 -2.04
C GLY A 75 -23.19 15.18 -1.33
N ALA A 76 -22.28 14.25 -1.02
CA ALA A 76 -20.92 14.62 -0.63
C ALA A 76 -20.04 14.70 -1.88
N ASP A 77 -19.45 15.87 -2.15
CA ASP A 77 -18.45 16.03 -3.21
C ASP A 77 -17.27 15.12 -2.91
N TRP A 78 -17.09 14.06 -3.71
CA TRP A 78 -16.04 13.06 -3.55
C TRP A 78 -14.65 13.70 -3.50
N ARG A 79 -14.50 14.92 -4.03
CA ARG A 79 -13.26 15.70 -3.99
C ARG A 79 -12.86 16.15 -2.59
N THR A 80 -13.83 16.45 -1.73
CA THR A 80 -13.56 16.95 -0.36
C THR A 80 -12.95 15.90 0.57
N TRP A 81 -13.04 14.62 0.23
CA TRP A 81 -12.64 13.52 1.12
C TRP A 81 -11.22 13.00 0.87
N ARG A 82 -10.61 13.30 -0.28
CA ARG A 82 -9.43 12.57 -0.79
C ARG A 82 -8.26 13.48 -1.18
N GLY A 83 -8.35 14.79 -0.93
CA GLY A 83 -7.22 15.71 -1.14
C GLY A 83 -6.71 15.73 -2.58
N TYR A 84 -7.62 15.86 -3.54
CA TYR A 84 -7.30 15.85 -4.97
C TYR A 84 -6.62 17.13 -5.45
N THR A 85 -5.89 17.03 -6.56
CA THR A 85 -5.44 18.19 -7.34
C THR A 85 -6.62 18.94 -7.96
N GLN A 86 -6.32 20.11 -8.56
CA GLN A 86 -7.22 20.74 -9.53
C GLN A 86 -7.50 19.82 -10.73
N ASP A 87 -8.48 20.23 -11.55
CA ASP A 87 -8.80 19.54 -12.80
C ASP A 87 -7.83 19.93 -13.91
N TYR A 88 -7.43 18.90 -14.65
CA TYR A 88 -6.62 19.00 -15.84
C TYR A 88 -7.52 18.61 -17.01
N VAL A 89 -7.81 19.58 -17.89
CA VAL A 89 -8.69 19.38 -19.06
C VAL A 89 -7.82 19.01 -20.24
N LEU A 90 -8.02 17.80 -20.77
CA LEU A 90 -7.41 17.26 -21.97
C LEU A 90 -8.36 17.42 -23.14
N ASN A 91 -7.82 17.86 -24.28
CA ASN A 91 -8.51 17.95 -25.56
C ASN A 91 -9.80 18.81 -25.50
N GLY A 92 -9.92 19.69 -24.50
CA GLY A 92 -11.08 20.57 -24.27
C GLY A 92 -12.30 19.93 -23.60
N ASP A 93 -12.43 18.61 -23.63
CA ASP A 93 -13.70 17.93 -23.27
C ASP A 93 -13.56 16.86 -22.18
N PHE A 94 -12.35 16.37 -21.90
CA PHE A 94 -12.11 15.32 -20.91
C PHE A 94 -11.27 15.84 -19.75
N ALA A 95 -11.80 15.81 -18.54
CA ALA A 95 -11.10 16.32 -17.37
C ALA A 95 -10.66 15.18 -16.44
N VAL A 96 -9.44 15.28 -15.92
CA VAL A 96 -8.88 14.35 -14.94
C VAL A 96 -8.38 15.07 -13.70
N CYS A 97 -8.33 14.37 -12.58
CA CYS A 97 -7.69 14.84 -11.36
C CYS A 97 -6.91 13.71 -10.69
N PHE A 98 -5.93 14.08 -9.86
CA PHE A 98 -5.04 13.14 -9.18
C PHE A 98 -5.28 13.16 -7.68
N SER A 99 -5.25 12.01 -7.01
CA SER A 99 -5.24 11.98 -5.56
C SER A 99 -3.93 12.58 -5.04
N GLY A 100 -3.98 13.33 -3.93
CA GLY A 100 -2.76 13.81 -3.26
C GLY A 100 -1.81 12.65 -2.96
N GLN A 101 -0.51 12.94 -2.92
CA GLN A 101 0.60 11.97 -2.87
C GLN A 101 0.32 10.85 -1.84
N THR A 102 -0.12 9.70 -2.32
CA THR A 102 -0.52 8.55 -1.49
C THR A 102 0.71 7.80 -0.98
N SER A 103 1.83 7.91 -1.70
CA SER A 103 3.18 7.43 -1.39
C SER A 103 4.15 8.07 -2.39
N ASP A 104 5.46 8.04 -2.12
CA ASP A 104 6.50 8.66 -2.98
C ASP A 104 6.58 8.07 -4.40
N ASP A 105 5.88 6.95 -4.66
CA ASP A 105 6.11 6.12 -5.84
C ASP A 105 4.98 6.15 -6.89
N PHE A 106 3.81 6.77 -6.61
CA PHE A 106 2.73 6.86 -7.62
C PHE A 106 1.66 7.94 -7.34
N TYR A 107 0.89 8.28 -8.39
CA TYR A 107 -0.37 9.01 -8.30
C TYR A 107 -1.54 8.25 -8.93
N ALA A 108 -2.67 8.16 -8.24
CA ALA A 108 -3.90 7.64 -8.84
C ALA A 108 -4.63 8.74 -9.62
N MET A 109 -5.08 8.41 -10.83
CA MET A 109 -5.78 9.32 -11.74
C MET A 109 -7.26 8.95 -11.82
N TYR A 110 -8.11 9.98 -11.81
CA TYR A 110 -9.56 9.85 -11.78
C TYR A 110 -10.20 10.73 -12.84
N ASP A 111 -11.32 10.29 -13.38
CA ASP A 111 -12.24 11.11 -14.17
C ASP A 111 -12.85 12.19 -13.25
N ALA A 112 -12.62 13.45 -13.61
CA ALA A 112 -13.02 14.62 -12.84
C ALA A 112 -14.54 14.83 -12.77
N SER A 113 -15.31 14.20 -13.65
CA SER A 113 -16.77 14.28 -13.70
C SER A 113 -17.43 13.19 -12.87
N SER A 114 -16.96 11.95 -13.02
CA SER A 114 -17.58 10.76 -12.41
C SER A 114 -16.94 10.35 -11.09
N GLY A 115 -15.69 10.77 -10.83
CA GLY A 115 -14.89 10.31 -9.69
C GLY A 115 -14.39 8.87 -9.84
N ALA A 116 -14.58 8.25 -11.02
CA ALA A 116 -14.09 6.90 -11.30
C ALA A 116 -12.57 6.91 -11.47
N ARG A 117 -11.89 5.91 -10.92
CA ARG A 117 -10.45 5.72 -11.16
C ARG A 117 -10.24 5.25 -12.59
N ILE A 118 -9.30 5.87 -13.29
CA ILE A 118 -9.01 5.59 -14.71
C ILE A 118 -7.56 5.12 -14.95
N ALA A 119 -6.60 5.49 -14.09
CA ALA A 119 -5.22 5.00 -14.21
C ALA A 119 -4.40 5.14 -12.91
N THR A 120 -3.16 4.64 -12.97
CA THR A 120 -2.09 4.88 -11.98
C THR A 120 -0.86 5.38 -12.69
N LEU A 121 -0.32 6.52 -12.26
CA LEU A 121 0.93 7.08 -12.74
C LEU A 121 2.05 6.63 -11.79
N LEU A 122 2.84 5.63 -12.20
CA LEU A 122 4.00 5.15 -11.45
C LEU A 122 5.19 6.08 -11.63
N LEU A 123 5.86 6.42 -10.52
CA LEU A 123 6.98 7.35 -10.46
C LEU A 123 8.30 6.69 -10.06
N GLU A 124 8.25 5.51 -9.41
CA GLU A 124 9.32 4.57 -8.93
C GLU A 124 10.71 5.11 -8.50
N GLU A 125 11.30 6.08 -9.18
CA GLU A 125 12.60 6.67 -8.88
C GLU A 125 12.61 8.22 -8.92
N TYR A 126 11.46 8.85 -9.17
CA TYR A 126 11.36 10.26 -9.49
C TYR A 126 10.71 11.10 -8.39
N THR A 127 11.44 12.10 -7.89
CA THR A 127 10.89 13.12 -6.98
C THR A 127 10.17 14.20 -7.78
N VAL A 128 8.87 14.33 -7.54
CA VAL A 128 8.01 15.37 -8.13
C VAL A 128 8.40 16.74 -7.55
N ALA A 129 8.24 17.81 -8.32
CA ALA A 129 8.45 19.17 -7.83
C ALA A 129 7.45 19.52 -6.70
N ASP A 130 7.91 20.22 -5.66
CA ASP A 130 7.16 20.52 -4.42
C ASP A 130 5.84 21.31 -4.63
N THR A 131 5.51 21.75 -5.84
CA THR A 131 4.22 22.40 -6.15
C THR A 131 3.89 22.36 -7.64
N GLY A 132 2.64 22.04 -7.99
CA GLY A 132 2.14 22.17 -9.37
C GLY A 132 2.68 21.13 -10.36
N GLY A 133 3.09 19.96 -9.86
CA GLY A 133 3.83 18.95 -10.62
C GLY A 133 3.09 18.25 -11.76
N PHE A 134 1.93 18.73 -12.23
CA PHE A 134 1.24 18.17 -13.40
C PHE A 134 0.97 19.25 -14.44
N THR A 135 1.10 18.85 -15.70
CA THR A 135 0.94 19.70 -16.89
C THR A 135 0.17 18.93 -17.95
N VAL A 136 -0.50 19.66 -18.83
CA VAL A 136 -1.23 19.11 -19.97
C VAL A 136 -0.67 19.76 -21.23
N ALA A 137 -0.22 18.95 -22.17
CA ALA A 137 0.22 19.37 -23.48
C ALA A 137 0.31 18.16 -24.41
N ASP A 138 0.17 18.37 -25.71
CA ASP A 138 0.60 17.42 -26.73
C ASP A 138 2.14 17.34 -26.74
N TYR A 139 2.69 16.38 -25.99
CA TYR A 139 4.14 16.22 -25.82
C TYR A 139 4.74 15.33 -26.91
N ASN A 140 3.95 14.45 -27.52
CA ASN A 140 4.40 13.48 -28.52
C ASN A 140 4.13 13.91 -29.99
N GLY A 141 3.32 14.96 -30.20
CA GLY A 141 2.96 15.54 -31.50
C GLY A 141 1.86 14.78 -32.25
N ASP A 142 1.05 13.96 -31.58
CA ASP A 142 -0.04 13.20 -32.18
C ASP A 142 -1.36 13.98 -32.28
N GLY A 143 -1.39 15.21 -31.76
CA GLY A 143 -2.56 16.09 -31.75
C GLY A 143 -3.51 15.83 -30.58
N LEU A 144 -3.15 14.97 -29.62
CA LEU A 144 -3.86 14.74 -28.39
C LEU A 144 -3.05 15.24 -27.19
N ASP A 145 -3.75 15.82 -26.22
CA ASP A 145 -3.13 16.23 -24.97
C ASP A 145 -2.68 15.01 -24.16
N ASP A 146 -1.44 15.08 -23.64
CA ASP A 146 -0.83 14.12 -22.73
C ASP A 146 -0.74 14.70 -21.30
N ILE A 147 -0.45 13.84 -20.31
CA ILE A 147 -0.15 14.28 -18.94
C ILE A 147 1.36 14.31 -18.72
N GLY A 148 1.89 15.45 -18.32
CA GLY A 148 3.30 15.61 -17.93
C GLY A 148 3.45 15.82 -16.43
N VAL A 149 4.30 15.03 -15.77
CA VAL A 149 4.67 15.22 -14.36
C VAL A 149 5.99 15.97 -14.26
N GLN A 150 5.99 17.17 -13.66
CA GLN A 150 7.18 17.98 -13.49
C GLN A 150 8.03 17.48 -12.31
N LEU A 151 9.29 17.18 -12.61
CA LEU A 151 10.27 16.64 -11.69
C LEU A 151 11.06 17.76 -11.01
N HIS A 152 11.66 17.45 -9.86
CA HIS A 152 12.49 18.37 -9.10
C HIS A 152 13.71 18.91 -9.89
N ASP A 153 14.21 18.16 -10.87
CA ASP A 153 15.33 18.54 -11.73
C ASP A 153 14.92 19.37 -12.95
N GLY A 154 13.64 19.74 -13.04
CA GLY A 154 13.06 20.54 -14.12
C GLY A 154 12.64 19.74 -15.36
N GLN A 155 12.86 18.42 -15.39
CA GLN A 155 12.38 17.56 -16.47
C GLN A 155 10.88 17.26 -16.31
N VAL A 156 10.27 16.76 -17.39
CA VAL A 156 8.88 16.30 -17.40
C VAL A 156 8.83 14.81 -17.73
N LEU A 157 8.14 14.05 -16.89
CA LEU A 157 7.78 12.66 -17.14
C LEU A 157 6.42 12.62 -17.85
N MET A 158 6.41 12.21 -19.12
CA MET A 158 5.22 12.21 -19.96
C MET A 158 4.48 10.87 -19.88
N PHE A 159 3.16 10.95 -19.77
CA PHE A 159 2.21 9.84 -19.83
C PHE A 159 1.27 10.08 -21.00
N CYS A 160 1.45 9.31 -22.08
CA CYS A 160 0.64 9.46 -23.28
C CYS A 160 -0.69 8.74 -23.16
N TYR A 161 -1.72 9.35 -23.71
CA TYR A 161 -3.00 8.69 -23.93
C TYR A 161 -2.93 7.84 -25.21
N ASP A 162 -3.31 6.56 -25.16
CA ASP A 162 -3.42 5.73 -26.36
C ASP A 162 -4.88 5.76 -26.87
N PRO A 163 -5.17 6.49 -27.97
CA PRO A 163 -6.52 6.58 -28.51
C PRO A 163 -6.98 5.28 -29.20
N GLU A 164 -6.08 4.39 -29.63
CA GLU A 164 -6.44 3.12 -30.27
C GLU A 164 -6.78 2.05 -29.22
N GLY A 165 -6.10 2.07 -28.08
CA GLY A 165 -6.38 1.23 -26.92
C GLY A 165 -7.52 1.74 -26.02
N GLY A 166 -7.87 3.03 -26.12
CA GLY A 166 -8.82 3.69 -25.22
C GLY A 166 -8.34 3.68 -23.77
N SER A 167 -7.03 3.58 -23.55
CA SER A 167 -6.41 3.38 -22.25
C SER A 167 -5.15 4.21 -22.09
N TRP A 168 -4.85 4.48 -20.83
CA TRP A 168 -3.53 4.94 -20.41
C TRP A 168 -2.62 3.71 -20.32
N PRO A 169 -1.32 3.79 -20.66
CA PRO A 169 -0.43 2.64 -20.55
C PRO A 169 -0.48 2.09 -19.11
N GLU A 170 -1.01 0.87 -18.95
CA GLU A 170 -1.28 0.27 -17.63
C GLU A 170 0.00 -0.09 -16.85
N ASP A 171 1.18 0.02 -17.46
CA ASP A 171 2.47 -0.25 -16.84
C ASP A 171 3.52 0.78 -17.27
N VAL A 172 3.79 1.77 -16.43
CA VAL A 172 4.85 2.78 -16.69
C VAL A 172 6.21 2.31 -16.17
N THR A 173 6.49 1.02 -16.29
CA THR A 173 7.87 0.50 -16.37
C THR A 173 8.37 0.43 -17.82
N GLY A 174 7.51 0.73 -18.81
CA GLY A 174 7.85 0.64 -20.24
C GLY A 174 7.51 1.90 -21.04
N GLY A 175 8.38 2.93 -20.97
CA GLY A 175 8.49 3.92 -22.05
C GLY A 175 8.04 5.35 -21.74
N TYR A 176 8.63 5.98 -20.73
CA TYR A 176 8.66 7.44 -20.71
C TYR A 176 9.78 7.95 -21.63
N ARG A 177 9.55 9.09 -22.30
CA ARG A 177 10.63 9.87 -22.93
C ARG A 177 10.87 11.13 -22.11
N ARG A 178 12.13 11.35 -21.72
CA ARG A 178 12.56 12.60 -21.10
C ARG A 178 12.65 13.69 -22.16
N TYR A 179 12.03 14.82 -21.90
CA TYR A 179 12.21 16.05 -22.67
C TYR A 179 12.79 17.14 -21.77
N LYS A 180 13.59 18.03 -22.37
CA LYS A 180 14.18 19.21 -21.75
C LYS A 180 13.42 20.45 -22.17
#